data_AF-A0A3L6G070-F1
#
_entry.id   AF-A0A3L6G070-F1
#
_cell.length_a   1.000
_cell.length_b   1.000
_cell.length_c   1.000
_cell.angle_alpha   90.00
_cell.angle_beta   90.00
_cell.angle_gamma   90.00
#
_symmetry.space_group_name_H-M   'P 1'
#
loop_
_entity.id
_entity.type
_entity.pdbx_description
1 polymer ?
#
loop_
_entity_poly.entity_id
_entity_poly.type
_entity_poly.pdbx_seq_one_letter_code
_entity_poly.pdbx_strand_id
1 'polypeptide(L)'
;MAASWRAVALSVVTLAWLLGGGAWAFPAEDLVTRLPGQPPVTFRQFAGYVDVDVKAGRSLFYYFAEAQENAAAKPLTLWLNGGPGCSSIGGGAFTELGPFYPRGDGRGLRLNKKSWNKASNLLFVESPAGVGWSYSNTSSDYITGDARTANDMLRFLLGWYAKFPEYRSRALFLTGESYAGHYIPQIADALATHNERSKGFKFNIKGVAIGNPLLKLDRDVPATYEYFWSHGMISDETFLAISHSCDFEDYTFNNDSPHNESKPCNDAIAEANAVVGDYVNNYDVILDVCYPSIVMQELRLRQFVRRSYIATQKSNHLLLPRMHDWLFLLLSLLL
;
A
#
# COMPACT_ATOMS: atom_id res chain seq x y z
N MET A 1 -62.49 -33.66 -4.63
CA MET A 1 -61.04 -33.86 -4.85
C MET A 1 -60.31 -33.15 -3.71
N ALA A 2 -60.01 -33.87 -2.63
CA ALA A 2 -59.32 -33.31 -1.48
C ALA A 2 -57.81 -33.41 -1.70
N ALA A 3 -57.17 -32.28 -2.04
CA ALA A 3 -55.72 -32.23 -2.07
C ALA A 3 -55.20 -32.45 -0.65
N SER A 4 -54.39 -33.49 -0.47
CA SER A 4 -53.74 -33.83 0.79
C SER A 4 -52.94 -32.62 1.29
N TRP A 5 -53.26 -32.12 2.49
CA TRP A 5 -52.42 -31.29 3.36
C TRP A 5 -50.91 -31.57 3.29
N ARG A 6 -50.49 -32.84 3.09
CA ARG A 6 -49.08 -33.19 2.89
C ARG A 6 -48.51 -32.65 1.57
N ALA A 7 -49.30 -32.65 0.51
CA ALA A 7 -48.90 -32.10 -0.79
C ALA A 7 -48.77 -30.57 -0.74
N VAL A 8 -49.65 -29.89 0.00
CA VAL A 8 -49.56 -28.43 0.21
C VAL A 8 -48.32 -28.08 1.05
N ALA A 9 -48.06 -28.82 2.13
CA ALA A 9 -46.88 -28.60 2.97
C ALA A 9 -45.56 -28.86 2.22
N LEU A 10 -45.49 -29.92 1.42
CA LEU A 10 -44.32 -30.20 0.56
C LEU A 10 -44.11 -29.11 -0.49
N SER A 11 -45.18 -28.57 -1.06
CA SER A 11 -45.13 -27.49 -2.05
C SER A 11 -44.65 -26.17 -1.45
N VAL A 12 -45.01 -25.87 -0.21
CA VAL A 12 -44.57 -24.65 0.51
C VAL A 12 -43.10 -24.76 0.93
N VAL A 13 -42.63 -25.95 1.34
CA VAL A 13 -41.22 -26.18 1.69
C VAL A 13 -40.33 -26.13 0.44
N THR A 14 -40.77 -26.66 -0.70
CA THR A 14 -40.02 -26.55 -1.96
C THR A 14 -40.05 -25.12 -2.51
N LEU A 15 -41.16 -24.37 -2.38
CA LEU A 15 -41.18 -22.95 -2.73
C LEU A 15 -40.28 -22.11 -1.80
N ALA A 16 -40.19 -22.42 -0.51
CA ALA A 16 -39.30 -21.72 0.42
C ALA A 16 -37.81 -21.97 0.09
N TRP A 17 -37.47 -23.17 -0.41
CA TRP A 17 -36.14 -23.49 -0.94
C TRP A 17 -35.86 -22.85 -2.32
N LEU A 18 -36.89 -22.70 -3.17
CA LEU A 18 -36.76 -22.08 -4.50
C LEU A 18 -36.80 -20.54 -4.45
N LEU A 19 -37.43 -19.96 -3.43
CA LEU A 19 -37.48 -18.50 -3.18
C LEU A 19 -36.40 -18.03 -2.20
N GLY A 20 -35.73 -18.95 -1.50
CA GLY A 20 -34.47 -18.71 -0.81
C GLY A 20 -33.34 -18.54 -1.81
N GLY A 21 -33.36 -17.45 -2.58
CA GLY A 21 -32.26 -17.06 -3.46
C GLY A 21 -30.94 -17.16 -2.70
N GLY A 22 -29.96 -17.84 -3.32
CA GLY A 22 -28.71 -18.27 -2.70
C GLY A 22 -28.20 -17.32 -1.63
N ALA A 23 -28.22 -17.78 -0.38
CA ALA A 23 -27.60 -17.07 0.72
C ALA A 23 -26.13 -16.83 0.33
N TRP A 24 -25.75 -15.55 0.30
CA TRP A 24 -24.37 -15.14 0.10
C TRP A 24 -23.56 -15.70 1.27
N ALA A 25 -22.81 -16.78 1.01
CA ALA A 25 -22.04 -17.46 2.03
C ALA A 25 -20.69 -16.74 2.16
N PHE A 26 -20.64 -15.71 2.99
CA PHE A 26 -19.39 -15.08 3.42
C PHE A 26 -19.20 -15.27 4.94
N PRO A 27 -17.96 -15.23 5.45
CA PRO A 27 -17.68 -15.27 6.90
C PRO A 27 -18.26 -14.02 7.57
N ALA A 28 -19.31 -14.18 8.37
CA ALA A 28 -19.94 -13.07 9.08
C ALA A 28 -19.01 -12.45 10.14
N GLU A 29 -18.11 -13.26 10.69
CA GLU A 29 -17.08 -12.86 11.65
C GLU A 29 -16.05 -11.89 11.06
N ASP A 30 -15.81 -11.95 9.75
CA ASP A 30 -14.86 -11.05 9.08
C ASP A 30 -15.55 -9.77 8.59
N LEU A 31 -16.89 -9.67 8.67
CA LEU A 31 -17.63 -8.52 8.15
C LEU A 31 -17.31 -7.25 8.95
N VAL A 32 -16.73 -6.26 8.27
CA VAL A 32 -16.47 -4.94 8.83
C VAL A 32 -17.75 -4.11 8.75
N THR A 33 -18.48 -4.01 9.87
CA THR A 33 -19.74 -3.25 9.94
C THR A 33 -19.52 -1.76 9.71
N ARG A 34 -18.49 -1.18 10.32
CA ARG A 34 -18.05 0.21 10.13
C ARG A 34 -16.65 0.42 10.70
N LEU A 35 -15.76 1.04 9.95
CA LEU A 35 -14.47 1.51 10.47
C LEU A 35 -14.65 2.81 11.30
N PRO A 36 -13.83 3.03 12.35
CA PRO A 36 -13.84 4.29 13.08
C PRO A 36 -13.62 5.51 12.17
N GLY A 37 -14.50 6.51 12.28
CA GLY A 37 -14.44 7.73 11.45
C GLY A 37 -14.72 7.52 9.96
N GLN A 38 -15.30 6.37 9.57
CA GLN A 38 -15.68 6.07 8.19
C GLN A 38 -16.93 6.84 7.76
N PRO A 39 -16.91 7.49 6.58
CA PRO A 39 -18.13 8.01 5.96
C PRO A 39 -19.09 6.87 5.57
N PRO A 40 -20.40 7.15 5.42
CA PRO A 40 -21.36 6.15 4.95
C PRO A 40 -20.97 5.58 3.57
N VAL A 41 -21.08 4.27 3.40
CA VAL A 41 -20.84 3.56 2.14
C VAL A 41 -21.88 2.45 1.94
N THR A 42 -22.02 1.99 0.70
CA THR A 42 -22.99 0.96 0.29
C THR A 42 -22.36 -0.39 -0.06
N PHE A 43 -21.02 -0.47 -0.15
CA PHE A 43 -20.30 -1.71 -0.39
C PHE A 43 -19.91 -2.40 0.92
N ARG A 44 -19.83 -3.73 0.91
CA ARG A 44 -19.34 -4.50 2.04
C ARG A 44 -17.82 -4.48 2.09
N GLN A 45 -17.32 -4.64 3.31
CA GLN A 45 -15.90 -4.74 3.61
C GLN A 45 -15.70 -5.91 4.55
N PHE A 46 -14.58 -6.60 4.40
CA PHE A 46 -14.22 -7.74 5.23
C PHE A 46 -12.77 -7.60 5.65
N ALA A 47 -12.45 -8.06 6.85
CA ALA A 47 -11.09 -8.12 7.35
C ALA A 47 -10.95 -9.34 8.24
N GLY A 48 -9.87 -10.08 8.06
CA GLY A 48 -9.67 -11.31 8.81
C GLY A 48 -8.38 -12.02 8.40
N TYR A 49 -8.29 -13.28 8.80
CA TYR A 49 -7.10 -14.09 8.59
C TYR A 49 -7.40 -15.31 7.71
N VAL A 50 -6.36 -15.77 7.02
CA VAL A 50 -6.30 -17.10 6.42
C VAL A 50 -5.01 -17.78 6.86
N ASP A 51 -5.15 -18.97 7.43
CA ASP A 51 -4.01 -19.79 7.86
C ASP A 51 -3.32 -20.40 6.64
N VAL A 52 -2.02 -20.12 6.48
CA VAL A 52 -1.19 -20.66 5.39
C VAL A 52 -0.29 -21.79 5.88
N ASP A 53 -0.10 -21.91 7.19
CA ASP A 53 0.57 -23.03 7.85
C ASP A 53 0.07 -23.20 9.29
N VAL A 54 -0.86 -24.14 9.49
CA VAL A 54 -1.45 -24.41 10.80
C VAL A 54 -0.40 -24.93 11.81
N LYS A 55 0.62 -25.67 11.34
CA LYS A 55 1.63 -26.25 12.22
C LYS A 55 2.59 -25.17 12.73
N ALA A 56 3.01 -24.27 11.87
CA ALA A 56 3.85 -23.14 12.24
C ALA A 56 3.07 -22.02 12.96
N GLY A 57 1.73 -22.05 12.90
CA GLY A 57 0.87 -20.98 13.37
C GLY A 57 1.02 -19.71 12.53
N ARG A 58 1.15 -19.88 11.21
CA ARG A 58 1.38 -18.79 10.25
C ARG A 58 0.08 -18.42 9.54
N SER A 59 -0.30 -17.16 9.66
CA SER A 59 -1.58 -16.64 9.16
C SER A 59 -1.37 -15.28 8.50
N LEU A 60 -1.99 -15.09 7.34
CA LEU A 60 -1.94 -13.81 6.62
C LEU A 60 -3.25 -13.04 6.83
N PHE A 61 -3.11 -11.77 7.20
CA PHE A 61 -4.21 -10.82 7.32
C PHE A 61 -4.60 -10.26 5.96
N TYR A 62 -5.90 -10.07 5.77
CA TYR A 62 -6.43 -9.43 4.58
C TYR A 62 -7.46 -8.37 4.92
N TYR A 63 -7.57 -7.38 4.04
CA TYR A 63 -8.68 -6.45 3.97
C TYR A 63 -9.28 -6.53 2.56
N PHE A 64 -10.58 -6.78 2.49
CA PHE A 64 -11.32 -6.96 1.25
C PHE A 64 -12.45 -5.94 1.17
N ALA A 65 -12.44 -5.11 0.13
CA ALA A 65 -13.49 -4.14 -0.15
C ALA A 65 -14.21 -4.52 -1.45
N GLU A 66 -15.50 -4.84 -1.36
CA GLU A 66 -16.30 -5.11 -2.54
C GLU A 66 -16.41 -3.89 -3.45
N ALA A 67 -16.76 -4.15 -4.71
CA ALA A 67 -17.00 -3.08 -5.65
C ALA A 67 -18.19 -2.20 -5.20
N GLN A 68 -18.10 -0.89 -5.43
CA GLN A 68 -19.12 0.08 -5.02
C GLN A 68 -20.49 -0.18 -5.68
N GLU A 69 -20.46 -0.70 -6.91
CA GLU A 69 -21.65 -0.98 -7.71
C GLU A 69 -21.55 -2.36 -8.35
N ASN A 70 -22.64 -3.13 -8.27
CA ASN A 70 -22.79 -4.44 -8.88
C ASN A 70 -21.59 -5.39 -8.62
N ALA A 71 -21.14 -5.48 -7.35
CA ALA A 71 -20.03 -6.35 -6.92
C ALA A 71 -20.14 -7.77 -7.48
N ALA A 72 -21.37 -8.28 -7.57
CA ALA A 72 -21.76 -9.56 -8.14
C ALA A 72 -21.43 -9.76 -9.62
N ALA A 73 -20.99 -8.74 -10.36
CA ALA A 73 -20.61 -8.84 -11.77
C ALA A 73 -19.17 -8.38 -12.02
N LYS A 74 -18.48 -7.87 -10.98
CA LYS A 74 -17.14 -7.30 -11.11
C LYS A 74 -16.06 -8.37 -10.87
N PRO A 75 -14.85 -8.17 -11.42
CA PRO A 75 -13.72 -9.06 -11.16
C PRO A 75 -13.25 -9.00 -9.70
N LEU A 76 -12.34 -9.89 -9.34
CA LEU A 76 -11.53 -9.81 -8.13
C LEU A 76 -10.13 -9.33 -8.52
N THR A 77 -9.62 -8.33 -7.81
CA THR A 77 -8.27 -7.80 -7.98
C THR A 77 -7.51 -7.97 -6.67
N LEU A 78 -6.46 -8.78 -6.69
CA LEU A 78 -5.47 -8.86 -5.61
C LEU A 78 -4.51 -7.68 -5.74
N TRP A 79 -4.24 -6.98 -4.64
CA TRP A 79 -3.21 -5.94 -4.55
C TRP A 79 -2.14 -6.30 -3.52
N LEU A 80 -0.88 -6.21 -3.91
CA LEU A 80 0.30 -6.35 -3.04
C LEU A 80 1.24 -5.14 -3.17
N ASN A 81 1.55 -4.48 -2.06
CA ASN A 81 2.70 -3.58 -2.01
C ASN A 81 4.02 -4.38 -1.94
N GLY A 82 5.13 -3.72 -2.27
CA GLY A 82 6.47 -4.32 -2.29
C GLY A 82 7.23 -4.20 -0.97
N GLY A 83 8.40 -3.56 -1.02
CA GLY A 83 9.31 -3.38 0.11
C GLY A 83 10.69 -4.00 -0.16
N PRO A 84 10.88 -5.32 0.03
CA PRO A 84 9.96 -6.32 0.57
C PRO A 84 9.53 -6.03 2.02
N GLY A 85 8.32 -6.44 2.41
CA GLY A 85 7.82 -6.32 3.78
C GLY A 85 6.96 -5.07 4.09
N CYS A 86 6.59 -4.29 3.07
CA CYS A 86 5.66 -3.18 3.23
C CYS A 86 4.21 -3.67 3.26
N SER A 87 3.36 -2.99 4.04
CA SER A 87 1.95 -3.37 4.20
C SER A 87 1.10 -2.97 3.00
N SER A 88 0.37 -3.93 2.42
CA SER A 88 -0.63 -3.67 1.37
C SER A 88 -1.85 -2.92 1.85
N ILE A 89 -2.14 -2.96 3.15
CA ILE A 89 -3.22 -2.18 3.75
C ILE A 89 -2.76 -0.75 3.99
N GLY A 90 -1.59 -0.58 4.61
CA GLY A 90 -1.01 0.73 4.86
C GLY A 90 -0.80 1.52 3.57
N GLY A 91 -0.05 0.95 2.63
CA GLY A 91 0.21 1.54 1.30
C GLY A 91 -1.05 1.53 0.43
N GLY A 92 -1.38 0.37 -0.13
CA GLY A 92 -2.44 0.23 -1.13
C GLY A 92 -3.81 0.68 -0.67
N ALA A 93 -4.31 0.10 0.43
CA ALA A 93 -5.70 0.29 0.82
C ALA A 93 -6.00 1.69 1.38
N PHE A 94 -5.06 2.30 2.09
CA PHE A 94 -5.29 3.56 2.80
C PHE A 94 -4.45 4.74 2.32
N THR A 95 -3.44 4.57 1.46
CA THR A 95 -2.67 5.71 0.91
C THR A 95 -2.71 5.82 -0.61
N GLU A 96 -3.17 4.79 -1.32
CA GLU A 96 -3.16 4.77 -2.79
C GLU A 96 -4.57 4.59 -3.40
N LEU A 97 -5.01 3.35 -3.60
CA LEU A 97 -6.11 2.99 -4.50
C LEU A 97 -7.34 2.41 -3.81
N GLY A 98 -7.27 2.17 -2.50
CA GLY A 98 -8.39 1.68 -1.73
C GLY A 98 -9.50 2.73 -1.53
N PRO A 99 -10.62 2.32 -0.89
CA PRO A 99 -11.83 3.12 -0.81
C PRO A 99 -11.70 4.39 0.04
N PHE A 100 -10.70 4.46 0.92
CA PHE A 100 -10.56 5.54 1.89
C PHE A 100 -9.12 6.03 2.00
N TYR A 101 -8.99 7.29 2.40
CA TYR A 101 -7.75 7.84 2.92
C TYR A 101 -7.93 8.24 4.38
N PRO A 102 -6.93 8.04 5.25
CA PRO A 102 -6.86 8.69 6.54
C PRO A 102 -6.93 10.22 6.39
N ARG A 103 -7.57 10.86 7.36
CA ARG A 103 -7.48 12.31 7.54
C ARG A 103 -6.12 12.65 8.16
N GLY A 104 -5.61 13.85 7.91
CA GLY A 104 -4.28 14.26 8.36
C GLY A 104 -4.09 14.32 9.88
N ASP A 105 -5.17 14.23 10.66
CA ASP A 105 -5.12 14.12 12.13
C ASP A 105 -5.13 12.68 12.64
N GLY A 106 -5.26 11.69 11.75
CA GLY A 106 -5.33 10.26 12.07
C GLY A 106 -6.65 9.81 12.71
N ARG A 107 -7.66 10.68 12.85
CA ARG A 107 -8.88 10.40 13.64
C ARG A 107 -10.10 10.02 12.82
N GLY A 108 -9.95 9.86 11.52
CA GLY A 108 -11.04 9.40 10.68
C GLY A 108 -10.64 9.24 9.23
N LEU A 109 -11.63 8.92 8.41
CA LEU A 109 -11.45 8.58 7.01
C LEU A 109 -12.16 9.60 6.11
N ARG A 110 -11.68 9.69 4.87
CA ARG A 110 -12.36 10.37 3.76
C ARG A 110 -12.43 9.43 2.56
N LEU A 111 -13.48 9.54 1.76
CA LEU A 111 -13.62 8.70 0.55
C LEU A 111 -12.53 9.03 -0.47
N ASN A 112 -11.96 7.98 -1.06
CA ASN A 112 -11.17 8.08 -2.26
C ASN A 112 -12.10 8.13 -3.49
N LYS A 113 -12.23 9.31 -4.10
CA LYS A 113 -13.06 9.51 -5.30
C LYS A 113 -12.55 8.76 -6.52
N LYS A 114 -11.29 8.30 -6.51
CA LYS A 114 -10.63 7.55 -7.58
C LYS A 114 -10.30 6.11 -7.18
N SER A 115 -10.94 5.62 -6.12
CA SER A 115 -10.76 4.24 -5.65
C SER A 115 -10.98 3.23 -6.78
N TRP A 116 -10.10 2.24 -6.85
CA TRP A 116 -10.22 1.13 -7.79
C TRP A 116 -11.41 0.23 -7.47
N ASN A 117 -11.97 0.29 -6.26
CA ASN A 117 -13.18 -0.47 -5.93
C ASN A 117 -14.44 0.06 -6.64
N LYS A 118 -14.32 1.11 -7.47
CA LYS A 118 -15.36 1.46 -8.45
C LYS A 118 -15.41 0.50 -9.63
N ALA A 119 -14.30 -0.18 -9.92
CA ALA A 119 -14.15 -1.05 -11.09
C ALA A 119 -14.01 -2.54 -10.75
N SER A 120 -13.55 -2.88 -9.54
CA SER A 120 -13.26 -4.26 -9.13
C SER A 120 -13.56 -4.50 -7.64
N ASN A 121 -13.68 -5.76 -7.24
CA ASN A 121 -13.62 -6.13 -5.83
C ASN A 121 -12.14 -6.21 -5.43
N LEU A 122 -11.71 -5.43 -4.44
CA LEU A 122 -10.29 -5.27 -4.09
C LEU A 122 -9.91 -6.08 -2.87
N LEU A 123 -8.95 -6.99 -3.04
CA LEU A 123 -8.37 -7.81 -1.99
C LEU A 123 -6.94 -7.36 -1.71
N PHE A 124 -6.72 -6.77 -0.54
CA PHE A 124 -5.41 -6.39 -0.04
C PHE A 124 -4.94 -7.45 0.96
N VAL A 125 -3.69 -7.88 0.84
CA VAL A 125 -3.12 -8.93 1.69
C VAL A 125 -1.79 -8.47 2.25
N GLU A 126 -1.60 -8.63 3.55
CA GLU A 126 -0.29 -8.40 4.16
C GLU A 126 0.54 -9.66 4.03
N SER A 127 1.58 -9.57 3.21
CA SER A 127 2.45 -10.71 2.89
C SER A 127 3.88 -10.19 2.73
N PRO A 128 4.89 -10.94 3.20
CA PRO A 128 4.81 -12.22 3.91
C PRO A 128 4.35 -12.10 5.38
N ALA A 129 4.35 -13.22 6.13
CA ALA A 129 4.11 -13.20 7.57
C ALA A 129 5.13 -12.29 8.29
N GLY A 130 4.65 -11.47 9.24
CA GLY A 130 5.42 -10.41 9.89
C GLY A 130 5.12 -9.01 9.33
N VAL A 131 4.50 -8.92 8.16
CA VAL A 131 4.03 -7.65 7.60
C VAL A 131 2.72 -7.25 8.25
N GLY A 132 2.70 -6.04 8.85
CA GLY A 132 1.52 -5.47 9.48
C GLY A 132 0.93 -6.37 10.56
N TRP A 133 -0.27 -6.88 10.32
CA TRP A 133 -1.01 -7.78 11.20
C TRP A 133 -0.84 -9.26 10.85
N SER A 134 -0.20 -9.62 9.73
CA SER A 134 0.17 -11.01 9.42
C SER A 134 1.27 -11.51 10.36
N TYR A 135 1.17 -12.75 10.83
CA TYR A 135 2.08 -13.26 11.87
C TYR A 135 2.43 -14.74 11.69
N SER A 136 3.47 -15.17 12.40
CA SER A 136 3.76 -16.58 12.66
C SER A 136 4.08 -16.81 14.14
N ASN A 137 3.61 -17.92 14.70
CA ASN A 137 4.03 -18.39 16.02
C ASN A 137 5.46 -18.96 16.02
N THR A 138 6.05 -19.17 14.83
CA THR A 138 7.41 -19.68 14.64
C THR A 138 8.33 -18.55 14.22
N SER A 139 9.27 -18.13 15.08
CA SER A 139 10.14 -16.97 14.83
C SER A 139 11.04 -17.10 13.60
N SER A 140 11.45 -18.32 13.22
CA SER A 140 12.24 -18.53 12.01
C SER A 140 11.47 -18.31 10.71
N ASP A 141 10.14 -18.17 10.75
CA ASP A 141 9.35 -17.85 9.56
C ASP A 141 9.52 -16.42 9.06
N TYR A 142 10.03 -15.53 9.89
CA TYR A 142 10.37 -14.16 9.49
C TYR A 142 11.65 -14.09 8.65
N ILE A 143 12.42 -15.17 8.59
CA ILE A 143 13.49 -15.37 7.60
C ILE A 143 12.83 -16.04 6.39
N THR A 144 12.40 -15.22 5.45
CA THR A 144 11.62 -15.64 4.29
C THR A 144 12.25 -15.17 2.98
N GLY A 145 11.66 -15.61 1.87
CA GLY A 145 12.07 -15.22 0.53
C GLY A 145 10.94 -15.46 -0.48
N ASP A 146 11.22 -15.16 -1.73
CA ASP A 146 10.20 -15.11 -2.79
C ASP A 146 9.44 -16.44 -2.94
N ALA A 147 10.15 -17.56 -3.00
CA ALA A 147 9.53 -18.88 -3.18
C ALA A 147 8.57 -19.25 -2.04
N ARG A 148 8.92 -18.93 -0.79
CA ARG A 148 8.05 -19.15 0.36
C ARG A 148 6.82 -18.24 0.29
N THR A 149 7.03 -16.97 -0.03
CA THR A 149 5.97 -15.96 -0.17
C THR A 149 4.97 -16.38 -1.26
N ALA A 150 5.44 -16.83 -2.43
CA ALA A 150 4.58 -17.29 -3.50
C ALA A 150 3.75 -18.53 -3.10
N ASN A 151 4.37 -19.51 -2.44
CA ASN A 151 3.67 -20.70 -1.95
C ASN A 151 2.64 -20.39 -0.86
N ASP A 152 2.98 -19.52 0.10
CA ASP A 152 2.04 -19.08 1.13
C ASP A 152 0.87 -18.29 0.52
N MET A 153 1.11 -17.48 -0.52
CA MET A 153 0.04 -16.77 -1.25
C MET A 153 -0.89 -17.70 -2.04
N LEU A 154 -0.37 -18.80 -2.61
CA LEU A 154 -1.22 -19.85 -3.20
C LEU A 154 -2.15 -20.46 -2.14
N ARG A 155 -1.61 -20.81 -0.97
CA ARG A 155 -2.40 -21.35 0.15
C ARG A 155 -3.42 -20.34 0.66
N PHE A 156 -3.00 -19.08 0.80
CA PHE A 156 -3.87 -17.97 1.18
C PHE A 156 -5.06 -17.87 0.23
N LEU A 157 -4.82 -17.82 -1.09
CA LEU A 157 -5.92 -17.69 -2.06
C LEU A 157 -6.84 -18.91 -2.03
N LEU A 158 -6.31 -20.13 -1.95
CA LEU A 158 -7.14 -21.34 -1.80
C LEU A 158 -8.04 -21.27 -0.54
N GLY A 159 -7.49 -20.85 0.59
CA GLY A 159 -8.24 -20.66 1.84
C GLY A 159 -9.25 -19.52 1.75
N TRP A 160 -8.88 -18.41 1.13
CA TRP A 160 -9.77 -17.26 0.93
C TRP A 160 -10.96 -17.61 0.04
N TYR A 161 -10.76 -18.32 -1.08
CA TYR A 161 -11.86 -18.81 -1.93
C TYR A 161 -12.71 -19.90 -1.26
N ALA A 162 -12.26 -20.52 -0.17
CA ALA A 162 -13.10 -21.38 0.66
C ALA A 162 -14.03 -20.57 1.56
N LYS A 163 -13.57 -19.42 2.07
CA LYS A 163 -14.36 -18.45 2.84
C LYS A 163 -15.34 -17.68 1.95
N PHE A 164 -14.96 -17.37 0.71
CA PHE A 164 -15.73 -16.58 -0.25
C PHE A 164 -16.04 -17.36 -1.55
N PRO A 165 -16.85 -18.44 -1.47
CA PRO A 165 -17.13 -19.33 -2.60
C PRO A 165 -17.77 -18.65 -3.82
N GLU A 166 -18.52 -17.56 -3.63
CA GLU A 166 -19.15 -16.78 -4.70
C GLU A 166 -18.14 -16.07 -5.62
N TYR A 167 -16.88 -15.97 -5.19
CA TYR A 167 -15.81 -15.39 -5.99
C TYR A 167 -15.10 -16.42 -6.88
N ARG A 168 -15.29 -17.72 -6.68
CA ARG A 168 -14.54 -18.79 -7.39
C ARG A 168 -14.61 -18.72 -8.91
N SER A 169 -15.72 -18.24 -9.47
CA SER A 169 -15.89 -18.10 -10.92
C SER A 169 -15.41 -16.74 -11.48
N ARG A 170 -15.06 -15.79 -10.61
CA ARG A 170 -14.72 -14.41 -10.99
C ARG A 170 -13.39 -14.37 -11.71
N ALA A 171 -13.30 -13.46 -12.69
CA ALA A 171 -12.02 -13.09 -13.26
C ALA A 171 -11.10 -12.57 -12.15
N LEU A 172 -9.89 -13.12 -12.08
CA LEU A 172 -8.85 -12.76 -11.12
C LEU A 172 -7.76 -11.96 -11.83
N PHE A 173 -7.47 -10.77 -11.31
CA PHE A 173 -6.32 -9.96 -11.68
C PHE A 173 -5.32 -9.91 -10.53
N LEU A 174 -4.05 -10.14 -10.85
CA LEU A 174 -2.95 -10.08 -9.89
C LEU A 174 -2.22 -8.76 -10.08
N THR A 175 -2.23 -7.91 -9.06
CA THR A 175 -1.66 -6.57 -9.17
C THR A 175 -0.81 -6.19 -7.97
N GLY A 176 0.16 -5.31 -8.19
CA GLY A 176 1.01 -4.81 -7.12
C GLY A 176 2.00 -3.76 -7.59
N GLU A 177 2.89 -3.35 -6.70
CA GLU A 177 3.90 -2.33 -6.99
C GLU A 177 5.30 -2.62 -6.40
N SER A 178 6.32 -1.94 -6.92
CA SER A 178 7.70 -2.00 -6.41
C SER A 178 8.24 -3.44 -6.40
N TYR A 179 8.68 -3.97 -5.25
CA TYR A 179 9.14 -5.37 -5.12
C TYR A 179 8.05 -6.41 -5.46
N ALA A 180 6.79 -6.01 -5.59
CA ALA A 180 5.76 -6.87 -6.17
C ALA A 180 6.02 -7.23 -7.64
N GLY A 181 6.99 -6.58 -8.30
CA GLY A 181 7.60 -7.05 -9.56
C GLY A 181 8.22 -8.45 -9.45
N HIS A 182 8.66 -8.86 -8.25
CA HIS A 182 9.03 -10.24 -7.95
C HIS A 182 7.83 -11.08 -7.48
N TYR A 183 6.99 -10.53 -6.59
CA TYR A 183 5.88 -11.29 -6.01
C TYR A 183 4.84 -11.72 -7.04
N ILE A 184 4.35 -10.78 -7.85
CA ILE A 184 3.20 -11.01 -8.71
C ILE A 184 3.47 -12.04 -9.81
N PRO A 185 4.61 -12.01 -10.54
CA PRO A 185 4.93 -13.05 -11.51
C PRO A 185 5.11 -14.43 -10.87
N GLN A 186 5.76 -14.52 -9.70
CA GLN A 186 5.98 -15.79 -9.02
C GLN A 186 4.68 -16.38 -8.44
N ILE A 187 3.78 -15.52 -7.93
CA ILE A 187 2.43 -15.95 -7.55
C ILE A 187 1.67 -16.42 -8.79
N ALA A 188 1.70 -15.68 -9.89
CA ALA A 188 1.03 -16.07 -11.12
C ALA A 188 1.49 -17.45 -11.61
N ASP A 189 2.80 -17.73 -11.56
CA ASP A 189 3.39 -19.02 -11.90
C ASP A 189 2.91 -20.14 -10.94
N ALA A 190 2.91 -19.89 -9.63
CA ALA A 190 2.40 -20.83 -8.64
C ALA A 190 0.92 -21.18 -8.85
N LEU A 191 0.08 -20.18 -9.17
CA LEU A 191 -1.35 -20.40 -9.45
C LEU A 191 -1.56 -21.12 -10.79
N ALA A 192 -0.77 -20.80 -11.83
CA ALA A 192 -0.83 -21.47 -13.12
C ALA A 192 -0.44 -22.95 -12.99
N THR A 193 0.65 -23.23 -12.28
CA THR A 193 1.10 -24.60 -11.96
C THR A 193 0.03 -25.38 -11.18
N HIS A 194 -0.63 -24.73 -10.20
CA HIS A 194 -1.78 -25.33 -9.51
C HIS A 194 -2.92 -25.66 -10.48
N ASN A 195 -3.27 -24.74 -11.39
CA ASN A 195 -4.34 -24.93 -12.37
C ASN A 195 -4.08 -26.09 -13.34
N GLU A 196 -2.82 -26.32 -13.72
CA GLU A 196 -2.41 -27.45 -14.57
C GLU A 196 -2.57 -28.79 -13.85
N ARG A 197 -2.18 -28.84 -12.58
CA ARG A 197 -2.16 -30.08 -11.77
C ARG A 197 -3.52 -30.40 -11.13
N SER A 198 -4.33 -29.39 -10.83
CA SER A 198 -5.61 -29.54 -10.14
C SER A 198 -6.69 -30.10 -11.05
N LYS A 199 -7.40 -31.14 -10.55
CA LYS A 199 -8.66 -31.64 -11.14
C LYS A 199 -9.90 -30.92 -10.60
N GLY A 200 -9.74 -30.12 -9.54
CA GLY A 200 -10.82 -29.45 -8.84
C GLY A 200 -10.88 -27.96 -9.17
N PHE A 201 -10.89 -27.13 -8.13
CA PHE A 201 -10.90 -25.68 -8.28
C PHE A 201 -9.66 -25.19 -9.07
N LYS A 202 -9.93 -24.26 -9.99
CA LYS A 202 -8.93 -23.55 -10.79
C LYS A 202 -9.18 -22.05 -10.70
N PHE A 203 -8.11 -21.28 -10.59
CA PHE A 203 -8.13 -19.82 -10.61
C PHE A 203 -8.43 -19.31 -12.02
N ASN A 204 -9.42 -18.42 -12.16
CA ASN A 204 -9.75 -17.79 -13.43
C ASN A 204 -8.88 -16.52 -13.66
N ILE A 205 -7.57 -16.72 -13.78
CA ILE A 205 -6.58 -15.64 -13.95
C ILE A 205 -6.78 -14.99 -15.33
N LYS A 206 -6.95 -13.66 -15.36
CA LYS A 206 -7.17 -12.89 -16.60
C LYS A 206 -6.05 -11.91 -16.93
N GLY A 207 -5.23 -11.53 -15.95
CA GLY A 207 -4.15 -10.61 -16.22
C GLY A 207 -3.33 -10.27 -14.99
N VAL A 208 -2.20 -9.63 -15.29
CA VAL A 208 -1.22 -9.14 -14.34
C VAL A 208 -0.98 -7.66 -14.63
N ALA A 209 -0.89 -6.82 -13.61
CA ALA A 209 -0.47 -5.42 -13.75
C ALA A 209 0.45 -5.03 -12.60
N ILE A 210 1.61 -4.44 -12.89
CA ILE A 210 2.60 -4.12 -11.86
C ILE A 210 3.07 -2.66 -12.06
N GLY A 211 2.92 -1.84 -11.02
CA GLY A 211 3.31 -0.42 -11.02
C GLY A 211 4.75 -0.26 -10.54
N ASN A 212 5.57 0.49 -11.29
CA ASN A 212 6.97 0.79 -10.96
C ASN A 212 7.74 -0.44 -10.41
N PRO A 213 7.75 -1.57 -11.14
CA PRO A 213 8.25 -2.82 -10.62
C PRO A 213 9.77 -2.85 -10.52
N LEU A 214 10.29 -3.58 -9.53
CA LEU A 214 11.62 -4.18 -9.62
C LEU A 214 11.50 -5.49 -10.42
N LEU A 215 12.18 -5.58 -11.55
CA LEU A 215 12.16 -6.74 -12.44
C LEU A 215 13.53 -7.41 -12.55
N LYS A 216 14.57 -6.61 -12.74
CA LYS A 216 15.91 -7.05 -13.10
C LYS A 216 16.96 -6.06 -12.61
N LEU A 217 17.76 -6.47 -11.63
CA LEU A 217 18.76 -5.59 -11.01
C LEU A 217 19.82 -5.09 -11.99
N ASP A 218 20.24 -5.93 -12.94
CA ASP A 218 21.19 -5.58 -14.01
C ASP A 218 20.68 -4.47 -14.95
N ARG A 219 19.38 -4.13 -14.87
CA ARG A 219 18.74 -3.09 -15.68
C ARG A 219 18.20 -1.95 -14.85
N ASP A 220 17.48 -2.26 -13.78
CA ASP A 220 16.77 -1.28 -12.97
C ASP A 220 17.75 -0.38 -12.18
N VAL A 221 18.88 -0.95 -11.72
CA VAL A 221 19.90 -0.21 -10.95
C VAL A 221 20.64 0.81 -11.82
N PRO A 222 21.28 0.45 -12.96
CA PRO A 222 21.91 1.44 -13.82
C PRO A 222 20.91 2.49 -14.35
N ALA A 223 19.68 2.08 -14.68
CA ALA A 223 18.64 3.00 -15.14
C ALA A 223 18.28 4.07 -14.08
N THR A 224 18.41 3.75 -12.80
CA THR A 224 18.20 4.73 -11.72
C THR A 224 19.21 5.87 -11.80
N TYR A 225 20.48 5.57 -12.05
CA TYR A 225 21.52 6.61 -12.15
C TYR A 225 21.46 7.38 -13.47
N GLU A 226 21.07 6.73 -14.57
CA GLU A 226 20.73 7.41 -15.82
C GLU A 226 19.55 8.38 -15.63
N TYR A 227 18.52 7.97 -14.87
CA TYR A 227 17.40 8.82 -14.52
C TYR A 227 17.86 10.04 -13.70
N PHE A 228 18.66 9.85 -12.66
CA PHE A 228 19.19 10.95 -11.86
C PHE A 228 19.99 11.95 -12.71
N TRP A 229 20.87 11.47 -13.60
CA TRP A 229 21.68 12.33 -14.45
C TRP A 229 20.83 13.11 -15.46
N SER A 230 19.95 12.42 -16.19
CA SER A 230 19.08 13.05 -17.18
C SER A 230 18.10 14.08 -16.60
N HIS A 231 17.85 14.03 -15.29
CA HIS A 231 17.01 14.98 -14.56
C HIS A 231 17.81 16.02 -13.78
N GLY A 232 19.13 16.10 -13.98
CA GLY A 232 20.00 17.11 -13.36
C GLY A 232 20.18 16.93 -11.84
N MET A 233 19.99 15.71 -11.34
CA MET A 233 20.07 15.39 -9.92
C MET A 233 21.48 14.99 -9.47
N ILE A 234 22.33 14.55 -10.40
CA ILE A 234 23.75 14.25 -10.19
C ILE A 234 24.58 14.90 -11.30
N SER A 235 25.89 15.11 -11.05
CA SER A 235 26.77 15.74 -12.03
C SER A 235 27.22 14.76 -13.13
N ASP A 236 27.74 15.32 -14.22
CA ASP A 236 28.37 14.56 -15.30
C ASP A 236 29.52 13.69 -14.77
N GLU A 237 30.31 14.21 -13.83
CA GLU A 237 31.43 13.47 -13.22
C GLU A 237 30.95 12.24 -12.47
N THR A 238 29.91 12.37 -11.62
CA THR A 238 29.34 11.24 -10.88
C THR A 238 28.73 10.21 -11.83
N PHE A 239 27.98 10.65 -12.84
CA PHE A 239 27.37 9.76 -13.82
C PHE A 239 28.41 8.98 -14.64
N LEU A 240 29.46 9.66 -15.12
CA LEU A 240 30.55 9.02 -15.85
C LEU A 240 31.36 8.07 -14.96
N ALA A 241 31.54 8.40 -13.67
CA ALA A 241 32.22 7.53 -12.72
C ALA A 241 31.45 6.21 -12.53
N ILE A 242 30.13 6.28 -12.34
CA ILE A 242 29.26 5.10 -12.26
C ILE A 242 29.31 4.30 -13.56
N SER A 243 29.10 4.97 -14.70
CA SER A 243 29.02 4.33 -16.02
C SER A 243 30.31 3.62 -16.45
N HIS A 244 31.47 4.07 -15.97
CA HIS A 244 32.77 3.46 -16.30
C HIS A 244 33.30 2.48 -15.24
N SER A 245 32.90 2.64 -13.98
CA SER A 245 33.51 1.91 -12.86
C SER A 245 32.67 0.76 -12.32
N CYS A 246 31.36 0.76 -12.59
CA CYS A 246 30.39 -0.23 -12.11
C CYS A 246 30.11 -1.31 -13.14
N ASP A 247 29.97 -2.55 -12.68
CA ASP A 247 29.50 -3.68 -13.47
C ASP A 247 28.23 -4.28 -12.85
N PHE A 248 27.09 -3.94 -13.44
CA PHE A 248 25.79 -4.32 -12.91
C PHE A 248 25.34 -5.74 -13.29
N GLU A 249 26.12 -6.53 -14.07
CA GLU A 249 25.67 -7.85 -14.54
C GLU A 249 25.32 -8.81 -13.39
N ASP A 250 26.07 -8.75 -12.29
CA ASP A 250 25.81 -9.60 -11.13
C ASP A 250 25.07 -8.90 -9.98
N TYR A 251 24.84 -7.57 -10.04
CA TYR A 251 24.39 -6.73 -8.91
C TYR A 251 23.29 -7.33 -8.02
N THR A 252 23.49 -7.28 -6.69
CA THR A 252 22.44 -7.51 -5.68
C THR A 252 22.50 -6.49 -4.55
N PHE A 253 21.38 -6.33 -3.86
CA PHE A 253 21.24 -5.48 -2.68
C PHE A 253 21.89 -6.04 -1.41
N ASN A 254 22.40 -7.28 -1.43
CA ASN A 254 22.83 -7.96 -0.22
C ASN A 254 24.36 -7.92 -0.08
N ASN A 255 24.84 -7.40 1.05
CA ASN A 255 26.27 -7.36 1.38
C ASN A 255 26.90 -8.77 1.54
N ASP A 256 26.06 -9.81 1.67
CA ASP A 256 26.47 -11.21 1.79
C ASP A 256 26.59 -11.94 0.43
N SER A 257 26.21 -11.29 -0.68
CA SER A 257 26.48 -11.78 -2.03
C SER A 257 27.70 -11.10 -2.64
N PRO A 258 28.45 -11.80 -3.51
CA PRO A 258 29.71 -11.33 -4.04
C PRO A 258 29.49 -10.31 -5.16
N HIS A 259 28.84 -9.18 -4.91
CA HIS A 259 28.95 -8.05 -5.83
C HIS A 259 30.31 -7.47 -5.67
N ASN A 260 31.19 -7.89 -6.56
CA ASN A 260 32.57 -7.42 -6.61
C ASN A 260 32.60 -6.06 -7.32
N GLU A 261 31.82 -5.10 -6.79
CA GLU A 261 31.85 -3.75 -7.29
C GLU A 261 33.14 -3.08 -6.87
N SER A 262 33.79 -2.42 -7.82
CA SER A 262 35.05 -1.73 -7.58
C SER A 262 34.86 -0.67 -6.49
N LYS A 263 35.88 -0.39 -5.68
CA LYS A 263 35.81 0.73 -4.72
C LYS A 263 35.38 2.04 -5.40
N PRO A 264 35.90 2.40 -6.59
CA PRO A 264 35.41 3.56 -7.34
C PRO A 264 33.91 3.51 -7.68
N CYS A 265 33.36 2.35 -8.05
CA CYS A 265 31.91 2.21 -8.25
C CYS A 265 31.12 2.51 -6.97
N ASN A 266 31.50 1.85 -5.87
CA ASN A 266 30.82 2.00 -4.59
C ASN A 266 30.87 3.45 -4.08
N ASP A 267 32.01 4.12 -4.23
CA ASP A 267 32.16 5.53 -3.87
C ASP A 267 31.26 6.43 -4.73
N ALA A 268 31.19 6.20 -6.04
CA ALA A 268 30.36 6.99 -6.95
C ALA A 268 28.85 6.78 -6.73
N ILE A 269 28.43 5.54 -6.48
CA ILE A 269 27.06 5.19 -6.07
C ILE A 269 26.70 5.87 -4.75
N ALA A 270 27.60 5.84 -3.77
CA ALA A 270 27.38 6.49 -2.47
C ALA A 270 27.25 8.01 -2.61
N GLU A 271 28.06 8.64 -3.46
CA GLU A 271 27.97 10.06 -3.77
C GLU A 271 26.63 10.41 -4.43
N ALA A 272 26.23 9.68 -5.48
CA ALA A 272 24.94 9.88 -6.14
C ALA A 272 23.76 9.79 -5.16
N ASN A 273 23.76 8.76 -4.31
CA ASN A 273 22.70 8.57 -3.33
C ASN A 273 22.70 9.66 -2.23
N ALA A 274 23.87 10.16 -1.82
CA ALA A 274 23.97 11.24 -0.84
C ALA A 274 23.41 12.56 -1.39
N VAL A 275 23.74 12.90 -2.63
CA VAL A 275 23.26 14.13 -3.28
C VAL A 275 21.73 14.12 -3.41
N VAL A 276 21.16 12.99 -3.81
CA VAL A 276 19.71 12.86 -4.01
C VAL A 276 18.97 12.72 -2.67
N GLY A 277 19.47 11.86 -1.78
CA GLY A 277 18.74 11.40 -0.59
C GLY A 277 18.45 12.47 0.47
N ASP A 278 19.26 13.53 0.56
CA ASP A 278 19.10 14.56 1.59
C ASP A 278 17.95 15.55 1.29
N TYR A 279 17.64 15.76 0.01
CA TYR A 279 16.79 16.88 -0.42
C TYR A 279 15.66 16.49 -1.36
N VAL A 280 15.71 15.28 -1.95
CA VAL A 280 14.74 14.83 -2.94
C VAL A 280 14.04 13.57 -2.44
N ASN A 281 12.73 13.52 -2.63
CA ASN A 281 11.98 12.28 -2.44
C ASN A 281 12.27 11.35 -3.63
N ASN A 282 12.98 10.25 -3.38
CA ASN A 282 13.35 9.28 -4.41
C ASN A 282 12.15 8.51 -5.00
N TYR A 283 10.98 8.54 -4.35
CA TYR A 283 9.74 7.98 -4.91
C TYR A 283 9.00 8.97 -5.81
N ASP A 284 9.23 10.27 -5.65
CA ASP A 284 8.64 11.32 -6.48
C ASP A 284 9.51 12.59 -6.42
N VAL A 285 10.33 12.79 -7.44
CA VAL A 285 11.41 13.80 -7.44
C VAL A 285 10.93 15.25 -7.50
N ILE A 286 9.64 15.48 -7.74
CA ILE A 286 9.04 16.83 -7.77
C ILE A 286 8.26 17.18 -6.51
N LEU A 287 8.13 16.24 -5.56
CA LEU A 287 7.42 16.47 -4.30
C LEU A 287 8.34 16.89 -3.17
N ASP A 288 7.74 17.63 -2.21
CA ASP A 288 8.41 17.99 -0.96
C ASP A 288 8.77 16.74 -0.15
N VAL A 289 9.91 16.79 0.53
CA VAL A 289 10.32 15.75 1.50
C VAL A 289 9.49 15.88 2.77
N CYS A 290 8.94 14.76 3.24
CA CYS A 290 8.24 14.70 4.51
C CYS A 290 9.24 14.67 5.67
N TYR A 291 9.33 15.76 6.43
CA TYR A 291 10.20 15.80 7.59
C TYR A 291 9.68 14.94 8.74
N PRO A 292 10.58 14.38 9.58
CA PRO A 292 10.19 13.67 10.79
C PRO A 292 9.25 14.49 11.66
N SER A 293 8.36 13.82 12.39
CA SER A 293 7.33 14.46 13.22
C SER A 293 7.89 15.54 14.17
N ILE A 294 9.09 15.34 14.71
CA ILE A 294 9.77 16.31 15.59
C ILE A 294 10.16 17.60 14.85
N VAL A 295 10.70 17.47 13.64
CA VAL A 295 11.05 18.61 12.78
C VAL A 295 9.79 19.32 12.33
N MET A 296 8.75 18.58 11.94
CA MET A 296 7.45 19.16 11.57
C MET A 296 6.79 19.90 12.74
N GLN A 297 6.91 19.39 13.97
CA GLN A 297 6.44 20.08 15.17
C GLN A 297 7.20 21.38 15.42
N GLU A 298 8.53 21.34 15.31
CA GLU A 298 9.37 22.54 15.43
C GLU A 298 9.01 23.60 14.39
N LEU A 299 8.87 23.20 13.12
CA LEU A 299 8.48 24.08 12.02
C LEU A 299 7.10 24.72 12.28
N ARG A 300 6.12 23.93 12.75
CA ARG A 300 4.79 24.44 13.13
C ARG A 300 4.87 25.43 14.29
N LEU A 301 5.67 25.15 15.32
CA LEU A 301 5.88 26.04 16.47
C LEU A 301 6.53 27.36 16.02
N ARG A 302 7.58 27.31 15.20
CA ARG A 302 8.22 28.50 14.62
C ARG A 302 7.24 29.32 13.80
N GLN A 303 6.41 28.68 12.98
CA GLN A 303 5.38 29.37 12.19
C GLN A 303 4.31 30.01 13.09
N PHE A 304 3.89 29.33 14.16
CA PHE A 304 2.95 29.89 15.14
C PHE A 304 3.54 31.12 15.84
N VAL A 305 4.76 31.04 16.36
CA VAL A 305 5.46 32.18 16.99
C VAL A 305 5.57 33.35 16.02
N ARG A 306 5.94 33.09 14.75
CA ARG A 306 6.04 34.14 13.73
C ARG A 306 4.70 34.81 13.44
N ARG A 307 3.61 34.03 13.32
CA ARG A 307 2.25 34.57 13.12
C ARG A 307 1.79 35.39 14.31
N SER A 308 2.04 34.91 15.54
CA SER A 308 1.74 35.63 16.77
C SER A 308 2.51 36.95 16.83
N TYR A 309 3.82 36.94 16.55
CA TYR A 309 4.64 38.15 16.50
C TYR A 309 4.12 39.18 15.49
N ILE A 310 3.76 38.75 14.27
CA ILE A 310 3.18 39.62 13.23
C ILE A 310 1.82 40.19 13.68
N ALA A 311 0.99 39.37 14.33
CA ALA A 311 -0.29 39.82 14.86
C ALA A 311 -0.11 40.90 15.96
N THR A 312 0.85 40.72 16.85
CA THR A 312 1.18 41.69 17.90
C THR A 312 1.77 43.00 17.34
N GLN A 313 2.60 42.93 16.30
CA GLN A 313 3.07 44.14 15.61
C GLN A 313 1.92 44.90 14.92
N LYS A 314 0.98 44.19 14.29
CA LYS A 314 -0.20 44.83 13.70
C LYS A 314 -1.12 45.46 14.76
N SER A 315 -1.28 44.84 15.93
CA SER A 315 -2.06 45.44 17.02
C SER A 315 -1.36 46.66 17.64
N ASN A 316 -0.03 46.64 17.76
CA ASN A 316 0.73 47.78 18.28
C ASN A 316 0.74 48.97 17.30
N HIS A 317 0.70 48.73 15.99
CA HIS A 317 0.51 49.81 15.00
C HIS A 317 -0.91 50.42 15.03
N LEU A 318 -1.93 49.66 15.48
CA LEU A 318 -3.30 50.17 15.66
C LEU A 318 -3.51 50.90 17.00
N LEU A 319 -2.58 50.77 17.96
CA LEU A 319 -2.63 51.40 19.28
C LEU A 319 -1.72 52.64 19.43
N LEU A 320 -1.00 53.04 18.38
CA LEU A 320 -0.14 54.22 18.40
C LEU A 320 -0.38 55.16 17.21
N PRO A 321 -1.41 56.01 17.24
CA PRO A 321 -1.27 57.38 16.81
C PRO A 321 -0.96 58.24 18.05
N ARG A 322 0.18 58.95 18.03
CA ARG A 322 0.63 59.97 19.02
C ARG A 322 1.51 59.47 20.18
N MET A 323 2.74 59.08 19.87
CA MET A 323 3.87 59.30 20.79
C MET A 323 5.12 59.87 20.07
N HIS A 324 4.95 60.47 18.88
CA HIS A 324 6.07 61.07 18.14
C HIS A 324 6.38 62.53 18.52
N ASP A 325 5.57 63.18 19.35
CA ASP A 325 5.74 64.63 19.65
C ASP A 325 6.37 64.96 21.02
N TRP A 326 6.70 63.97 21.84
CA TRP A 326 7.28 64.22 23.18
C TRP A 326 8.78 63.92 23.32
N LEU A 327 9.40 63.27 22.32
CA LEU A 327 10.83 62.97 22.37
C LEU A 327 11.72 64.08 21.77
N PHE A 328 11.16 65.02 21.01
CA PHE A 328 11.93 66.12 20.40
C PHE A 328 12.10 67.36 21.29
N LEU A 329 11.35 67.48 22.39
CA LEU A 329 11.43 68.61 23.33
C LEU A 329 12.38 68.38 24.51
N LEU A 330 12.87 67.15 24.72
CA LEU A 330 13.80 66.81 25.80
C LEU A 330 15.29 66.79 25.36
N LEU A 331 15.56 66.96 24.06
CA LEU A 331 16.92 66.96 23.49
C LEU A 331 17.47 68.35 23.16
N SER A 332 16.76 69.43 23.52
CA SER A 332 17.20 70.83 23.30
C SER A 332 17.59 71.59 24.58
N LEU A 333 17.71 70.90 25.72
CA LEU A 333 18.13 71.49 27.02
C LEU A 333 19.42 70.87 27.59
N LEU A 334 20.22 70.21 26.74
CA LEU A 334 21.59 69.78 27.06
C LEU A 334 22.59 70.37 26.04
N LEU A 335 22.57 71.69 25.94
CA LEU A 335 23.70 72.55 25.56
C LEU A 335 23.83 73.65 26.62
#